data_AF-A0A0D8IW51-F1
#
_entry.id   AF-A0A0D8IW51-F1
#
_cell.length_a   1.000
_cell.length_b   1.000
_cell.length_c   1.000
_cell.angle_alpha   90.00
_cell.angle_beta   90.00
_cell.angle_gamma   90.00
#
_symmetry.space_group_name_H-M   'P 1'
#
loop_
_entity.id
_entity.type
_entity.pdbx_description
1 polymer ?
#
loop_
_entity_poly.entity_id
_entity_poly.type
_entity_poly.pdbx_seq_one_letter_code
_entity_poly.pdbx_strand_id
1 'polypeptide(L)'
;MRVLIVEPGQYPREADIDGSLDTLQHIVGGLIETLYPWEDRAVLICNDEGKLMGLPLNRSLEDYDIIAGTFFICGLGDEDFCSLTEAQMEHYKSKYRMPELFFKTPDGVKGKPCSPSVYRLFMGQPERQRSEAEHER
;
A
#
# COMPACT_ATOMS: atom_id res chain seq x y z
N MET A 1 7.63 15.24 9.91
CA MET A 1 8.14 13.90 9.61
C MET A 1 8.06 13.65 8.12
N ARG A 2 9.19 13.43 7.45
CA ARG A 2 9.24 13.15 6.01
C ARG A 2 8.99 11.66 5.78
N VAL A 3 7.91 11.35 5.06
CA VAL A 3 7.41 9.98 4.82
C VAL A 3 7.23 9.73 3.33
N LEU A 4 7.19 8.45 2.94
CA LEU A 4 6.81 8.03 1.60
C LEU A 4 5.38 7.49 1.62
N ILE A 5 4.45 8.19 0.97
CA ILE A 5 3.05 7.75 0.85
C ILE A 5 2.89 6.95 -0.44
N VAL A 6 2.22 5.81 -0.34
CA VAL A 6 1.98 4.88 -1.45
C VAL A 6 0.49 4.62 -1.57
N GLU A 7 -0.12 5.20 -2.61
CA GLU A 7 -1.55 5.08 -2.89
C GLU A 7 -1.81 4.00 -3.96
N PRO A 8 -2.94 3.28 -3.91
CA PRO A 8 -3.31 2.33 -4.95
C PRO A 8 -3.30 2.97 -6.35
N GLY A 9 -2.58 2.35 -7.28
CA GLY A 9 -2.55 2.83 -8.66
C GLY A 9 -1.69 4.07 -8.95
N GLN A 10 -1.07 4.69 -7.93
CA GLN A 10 -0.25 5.90 -8.11
C GLN A 10 1.25 5.64 -7.94
N TYR A 11 2.08 6.51 -8.52
CA TYR A 11 3.49 6.56 -8.13
C TYR A 11 3.62 7.02 -6.67
N PRO A 12 4.60 6.52 -5.91
CA PRO A 12 4.77 6.93 -4.52
C PRO A 12 5.21 8.39 -4.45
N ARG A 13 4.78 9.10 -3.42
CA ARG A 13 5.07 10.53 -3.23
C ARG A 13 5.63 10.79 -1.85
N GLU A 14 6.56 11.73 -1.77
CA GLU A 14 7.02 12.23 -0.48
C GLU A 14 5.99 13.17 0.13
N ALA A 15 5.94 13.21 1.45
CA ALA A 15 5.16 14.18 2.20
C ALA A 15 5.83 14.50 3.54
N ASP A 16 5.65 15.74 3.99
CA ASP A 16 5.91 16.13 5.37
C ASP A 16 4.61 16.11 6.16
N ILE A 17 4.58 15.35 7.25
CA ILE A 17 3.42 15.19 8.13
C ILE A 17 3.79 15.54 9.58
N ASP A 18 2.82 15.93 10.41
CA ASP A 18 3.09 16.29 11.81
C ASP A 18 3.42 15.09 12.72
N GLY A 19 3.08 13.86 12.30
CA GLY A 19 3.35 12.63 13.04
C GLY A 19 2.31 12.30 14.12
N SER A 20 1.25 13.11 14.26
CA SER A 20 0.16 12.84 15.20
C SER A 20 -0.66 11.63 14.76
N LEU A 21 -1.20 10.86 15.72
CA LEU A 21 -2.03 9.69 15.44
C LEU A 21 -3.21 10.01 14.51
N ASP A 22 -3.86 11.16 14.69
CA ASP A 22 -4.94 11.64 13.83
C ASP A 22 -4.49 11.76 12.36
N THR A 23 -3.33 12.37 12.13
CA THR A 23 -2.73 12.45 10.80
C THR A 23 -2.40 11.07 10.22
N LEU A 24 -1.85 10.15 11.01
CA LEU A 24 -1.55 8.78 10.53
C LEU A 24 -2.84 8.05 10.13
N GLN A 25 -3.87 8.12 10.97
CA GLN A 25 -5.19 7.50 10.73
C GLN A 25 -5.89 8.12 9.51
N HIS A 26 -5.77 9.44 9.33
CA HIS A 26 -6.33 10.13 8.18
C HIS A 26 -5.68 9.68 6.87
N ILE A 27 -4.35 9.50 6.85
CA ILE A 27 -3.61 9.06 5.65
C ILE A 27 -4.02 7.65 5.22
N VAL A 28 -4.15 6.71 6.15
CA VAL A 28 -4.50 5.31 5.84
C VAL A 28 -6.01 5.08 5.77
N GLY A 29 -6.81 6.06 6.22
CA GLY A 29 -8.27 6.03 6.16
C GLY A 29 -8.92 5.10 7.19
N GLY A 30 -8.36 4.99 8.40
CA GLY A 30 -8.87 4.11 9.45
C GLY A 30 -7.92 3.91 10.61
N LEU A 31 -8.14 2.84 11.39
CA LEU A 31 -7.21 2.42 12.43
C LEU A 31 -5.87 2.03 11.79
N ILE A 32 -4.76 2.42 12.45
CA ILE A 32 -3.43 2.12 11.94
C ILE A 32 -2.97 0.74 12.41
N GLU A 33 -2.28 0.04 11.53
CA GLU A 33 -1.42 -1.09 11.84
C GLU A 33 0.02 -0.72 11.49
N THR A 34 0.97 -1.12 12.34
CA THR A 34 2.41 -0.91 12.14
C THR A 34 3.10 -2.22 11.84
N LEU A 35 3.76 -2.31 10.70
CA LEU A 35 4.52 -3.49 10.28
C LEU A 35 6.02 -3.17 10.24
N TYR A 36 6.82 -4.16 10.63
CA TYR A 36 8.30 -4.10 10.65
C TYR A 36 8.89 -5.13 9.68
N PRO A 37 8.64 -5.00 8.37
CA PRO A 37 8.99 -6.01 7.37
C PRO A 37 10.48 -6.04 7.00
N TRP A 38 11.27 -5.03 7.41
CA TRP A 38 12.66 -4.87 7.00
C TRP A 38 13.61 -4.82 8.21
N GLU A 39 14.89 -5.11 7.97
CA GLU A 39 15.94 -5.05 9.00
C GLU A 39 16.43 -3.62 9.25
N ASP A 40 16.24 -2.69 8.30
CA ASP A 40 16.56 -1.29 8.52
C ASP A 40 15.48 -0.61 9.38
N ARG A 41 15.84 0.52 10.01
CA ARG A 41 14.95 1.25 10.93
C ARG A 41 13.86 2.02 10.17
N ALA A 42 12.99 1.29 9.48
CA ALA A 42 11.83 1.78 8.75
C ALA A 42 10.59 0.96 9.09
N VAL A 43 9.44 1.63 9.06
CA VAL A 43 8.15 1.06 9.45
C VAL A 43 7.14 1.32 8.34
N LEU A 44 6.34 0.31 8.02
CA LEU A 44 5.17 0.48 7.15
C LEU A 44 3.94 0.70 8.03
N ILE A 45 3.19 1.76 7.77
CA ILE A 45 1.92 2.04 8.44
C ILE A 45 0.80 1.96 7.43
N CYS A 46 -0.19 1.10 7.69
CA CYS A 46 -1.35 0.86 6.84
C CYS A 46 -2.65 0.84 7.65
N ASN A 47 -3.76 0.64 6.95
CA ASN A 47 -5.07 0.46 7.57
C ASN A 47 -5.24 -0.97 8.07
N ASP A 48 -5.44 -1.14 9.37
CA ASP A 48 -5.61 -2.45 10.05
C ASP A 48 -6.79 -3.25 9.48
N GLU A 49 -7.86 -2.56 9.09
CA GLU A 49 -9.07 -3.17 8.55
C GLU A 49 -9.14 -3.11 7.02
N GLY A 50 -8.07 -2.68 6.33
CA GLY A 50 -8.13 -2.33 4.92
C GLY A 50 -8.67 -3.44 4.01
N LYS A 51 -8.30 -4.70 4.28
CA LYS A 51 -8.82 -5.87 3.54
C LYS A 51 -10.28 -6.17 3.89
N LEU A 52 -10.65 -6.03 5.17
CA LEU A 52 -12.02 -6.26 5.66
C LEU A 52 -12.99 -5.21 5.11
N MET A 53 -12.53 -3.96 4.98
CA MET A 53 -13.25 -2.85 4.37
C MET A 53 -13.34 -2.94 2.84
N GLY A 54 -12.65 -3.91 2.22
CA GLY A 54 -12.61 -4.05 0.77
C GLY A 54 -11.84 -2.93 0.06
N LEU A 55 -10.87 -2.30 0.72
CA LEU A 55 -10.01 -1.31 0.07
C LEU A 55 -9.22 -1.95 -1.08
N PRO A 56 -8.90 -1.19 -2.14
CA PRO A 56 -8.13 -1.72 -3.27
C PRO A 56 -6.78 -2.27 -2.81
N LEU A 57 -6.43 -3.47 -3.29
CA LEU A 57 -5.09 -4.01 -3.10
C LEU A 57 -4.06 -3.05 -3.71
N ASN A 58 -2.99 -2.79 -2.95
CA ASN A 58 -2.06 -1.72 -3.21
C ASN A 58 -0.73 -2.26 -3.73
N ARG A 59 0.16 -2.79 -2.86
CA ARG A 59 1.50 -3.34 -3.17
C ARG A 59 1.70 -4.65 -2.42
N SER A 60 2.50 -5.54 -3.00
CA SER A 60 2.94 -6.75 -2.32
C SER A 60 3.94 -6.38 -1.22
N LEU A 61 3.83 -7.04 -0.07
CA LEU A 61 4.78 -6.95 1.02
C LEU A 61 5.59 -8.24 1.09
N GLU A 62 6.76 -8.18 0.46
CA GLU A 62 7.61 -9.34 0.18
C GLU A 62 6.79 -10.48 -0.44
N ASP A 63 6.93 -11.72 0.06
CA ASP A 63 6.24 -12.91 -0.42
C ASP A 63 5.09 -13.38 0.49
N TYR A 64 4.80 -12.65 1.59
CA TYR A 64 3.87 -13.12 2.62
C TYR A 64 2.54 -12.37 2.68
N ASP A 65 2.47 -11.10 2.28
CA ASP A 65 1.22 -10.34 2.35
C ASP A 65 1.03 -9.30 1.24
N ILE A 66 -0.20 -8.76 1.14
CA ILE A 66 -0.56 -7.69 0.22
C ILE A 66 -1.28 -6.59 1.01
N ILE A 67 -0.78 -5.36 0.94
CA ILE A 67 -1.41 -4.23 1.62
C ILE A 67 -2.65 -3.78 0.86
N ALA A 68 -3.74 -3.49 1.59
CA ALA A 68 -4.97 -2.94 1.05
C ALA A 68 -5.15 -1.48 1.47
N GLY A 69 -5.51 -0.61 0.52
CA GLY A 69 -5.62 0.84 0.74
C GLY A 69 -4.28 1.55 0.80
N THR A 70 -4.31 2.86 1.08
CA THR A 70 -3.11 3.70 1.21
C THR A 70 -2.28 3.25 2.40
N PHE A 71 -0.97 3.19 2.20
CA PHE A 71 0.00 3.04 3.28
C PHE A 71 1.10 4.08 3.14
N PHE A 72 1.90 4.23 4.17
CA PHE A 72 3.10 5.04 4.10
C PHE A 72 4.25 4.41 4.88
N ILE A 73 5.46 4.89 4.59
CA ILE A 73 6.69 4.42 5.22
C ILE A 73 7.34 5.60 5.95
N CYS A 74 7.72 5.38 7.20
CA CYS A 74 8.45 6.33 8.03
C CYS A 74 9.67 5.66 8.68
N GLY A 75 10.58 6.46 9.23
CA GLY A 75 11.70 5.95 10.01
C GLY A 75 11.26 5.51 11.41
N LEU A 76 12.03 4.63 12.03
CA LEU A 76 11.86 4.21 13.42
C LEU A 76 12.96 4.85 14.29
N GLY A 77 12.58 5.85 15.10
CA GLY A 77 13.42 6.40 16.16
C GLY A 77 13.50 5.45 17.36
N ASP A 78 14.15 5.88 18.44
CA ASP A 78 14.31 5.03 19.64
C ASP A 78 13.01 4.88 20.42
N GLU A 79 12.17 5.92 20.44
CA GLU A 79 10.91 5.95 21.17
C GLU A 79 9.69 6.23 20.26
N ASP A 80 9.89 6.95 19.15
CA ASP A 80 8.84 7.43 18.26
C ASP A 80 9.16 7.21 16.77
N PHE A 81 8.15 7.37 15.91
CA PHE A 81 8.36 7.46 14.47
C PHE A 81 9.16 8.72 14.11
N CYS A 82 10.02 8.61 13.11
CA CYS A 82 10.87 9.70 12.65
C CYS A 82 10.86 9.81 11.12
N SER A 83 11.50 10.87 10.61
CA SER A 83 11.65 11.05 9.16
C SER A 83 12.50 9.94 8.56
N LEU A 84 12.16 9.51 7.34
CA LEU A 84 13.07 8.68 6.55
C LEU A 84 14.37 9.44 6.28
N THR A 85 15.49 8.73 6.35
CA THR A 85 16.76 9.22 5.81
C THR A 85 16.67 9.35 4.28
N GLU A 86 17.55 10.13 3.66
CA GLU A 86 17.57 10.25 2.19
C GLU A 86 17.76 8.87 1.52
N ALA A 87 18.67 8.05 2.06
CA ALA A 87 18.94 6.72 1.54
C ALA A 87 17.72 5.80 1.62
N GLN A 88 16.97 5.83 2.74
CA GLN A 88 15.73 5.07 2.86
C GLN A 88 14.65 5.59 1.90
N MET A 89 14.53 6.91 1.76
CA MET A 89 13.58 7.54 0.84
C MET A 89 13.84 7.08 -0.61
N GLU A 90 15.08 7.16 -1.07
CA GLU A 90 15.47 6.70 -2.41
C GLU A 90 15.22 5.20 -2.58
N HIS A 91 15.60 4.39 -1.58
CA HIS A 91 15.39 2.94 -1.58
C HIS A 91 13.90 2.58 -1.75
N TYR A 92 13.02 3.11 -0.89
CA TYR A 92 11.60 2.76 -0.92
C TYR A 92 10.85 3.35 -2.10
N LYS A 93 11.25 4.53 -2.60
CA LYS A 93 10.75 5.06 -3.86
C LYS A 93 11.03 4.12 -5.02
N SER A 94 12.22 3.51 -5.05
CA SER A 94 12.60 2.54 -6.07
C SER A 94 11.81 1.24 -5.90
N LYS A 95 11.76 0.71 -4.67
CA LYS A 95 11.07 -0.54 -4.31
C LYS A 95 9.58 -0.50 -4.66
N TYR A 96 8.89 0.58 -4.28
CA TYR A 96 7.45 0.73 -4.47
C TYR A 96 7.07 1.66 -5.62
N ARG A 97 8.00 1.84 -6.59
CA ARG A 97 7.80 2.75 -7.71
C ARG A 97 6.55 2.41 -8.48
N MET A 98 6.40 1.16 -8.89
CA MET A 98 5.34 0.77 -9.81
C MET A 98 4.10 0.31 -9.03
N PRO A 99 2.90 0.80 -9.39
CA PRO A 99 1.65 0.16 -8.98
C PRO A 99 1.58 -1.31 -9.38
N GLU A 100 0.77 -2.07 -8.66
CA GLU A 100 0.52 -3.49 -8.94
C GLU A 100 -0.97 -3.73 -9.21
N LEU A 101 -1.25 -4.63 -10.15
CA LEU A 101 -2.55 -5.25 -10.34
C LEU A 101 -2.53 -6.65 -9.74
N PHE A 102 -3.60 -7.03 -9.05
CA PHE A 102 -3.69 -8.31 -8.37
C PHE A 102 -4.76 -9.18 -9.00
N PHE A 103 -4.39 -10.44 -9.25
CA PHE A 103 -5.25 -11.41 -9.91
C PHE A 103 -5.35 -12.68 -9.06
N LYS A 104 -6.55 -13.25 -8.95
CA LYS A 104 -6.73 -14.59 -8.40
C LYS A 104 -6.27 -15.60 -9.44
N THR A 105 -5.37 -16.49 -9.05
CA THR A 105 -4.92 -17.64 -9.83
C THR A 105 -5.16 -18.93 -9.03
N PRO A 106 -5.02 -20.12 -9.62
CA PRO A 106 -5.08 -21.39 -8.88
C PRO A 106 -4.07 -21.47 -7.72
N ASP A 107 -2.93 -20.79 -7.85
CA ASP A 107 -1.84 -20.76 -6.85
C ASP A 107 -1.97 -19.59 -5.84
N GLY A 108 -3.13 -18.93 -5.79
CA GLY A 108 -3.39 -17.80 -4.90
C GLY A 108 -3.42 -16.45 -5.63
N VAL A 109 -3.23 -15.37 -4.87
CA VAL A 109 -3.25 -14.00 -5.44
C VAL A 109 -1.86 -13.64 -5.95
N LYS A 110 -1.76 -13.11 -7.18
CA LYS A 110 -0.50 -12.69 -7.79
C LYS A 110 -0.55 -11.22 -8.19
N GLY A 111 0.48 -10.46 -7.79
CA GLY A 111 0.73 -9.08 -8.19
C GLY A 111 1.50 -8.98 -9.52
N LYS A 112 1.14 -8.01 -10.35
CA LYS A 112 1.85 -7.65 -11.60
C LYS A 112 2.08 -6.14 -11.63
N PRO A 113 3.35 -5.69 -11.73
CA PRO A 113 3.65 -4.26 -11.88
C PRO A 113 3.00 -3.66 -13.14
N CYS A 114 2.51 -2.44 -13.03
CA CYS A 114 1.84 -1.71 -14.11
C CYS A 114 2.03 -0.19 -13.97
N SER A 115 1.76 0.57 -15.03
CA SER A 115 1.73 2.04 -14.93
C SER A 115 0.40 2.53 -14.35
N PRO A 116 0.33 3.75 -13.78
CA PRO A 116 -0.93 4.34 -13.31
C PRO A 116 -2.03 4.37 -14.37
N SER A 117 -1.67 4.62 -15.63
CA SER A 117 -2.63 4.61 -16.74
C SER A 117 -3.22 3.23 -17.00
N VAL A 118 -2.39 2.18 -16.93
CA VAL A 118 -2.85 0.78 -17.04
C VAL A 118 -3.71 0.42 -15.83
N TYR A 119 -3.26 0.74 -14.61
CA TYR A 119 -4.05 0.52 -13.39
C TYR A 119 -5.45 1.13 -13.52
N ARG A 120 -5.53 2.39 -13.94
CA ARG A 120 -6.80 3.09 -14.15
C ARG A 120 -7.68 2.43 -15.20
N LEU A 121 -7.10 1.91 -16.28
CA LEU A 121 -7.86 1.21 -17.32
C LEU A 121 -8.51 -0.08 -16.81
N PHE A 122 -7.84 -0.81 -15.92
CA PHE A 122 -8.35 -2.06 -15.35
C PHE A 122 -9.28 -1.84 -14.16
N MET A 123 -8.92 -0.94 -13.25
CA MET A 123 -9.65 -0.69 -12.00
C MET A 123 -10.74 0.37 -12.11
N GLY A 124 -10.68 1.23 -13.13
CA GLY A 124 -11.65 2.30 -13.39
C GLY A 124 -12.83 1.90 -14.28
N GLN A 125 -12.89 0.64 -14.72
CA GLN A 125 -14.09 0.12 -15.37
C GLN A 125 -15.13 -0.22 -14.30
N PRO A 126 -16.36 0.32 -14.36
CA PRO A 126 -17.43 -0.11 -13.48
C PRO A 126 -17.65 -1.62 -13.68
N GLU A 127 -17.77 -2.36 -12.57
CA GLU A 127 -17.85 -3.81 -12.50
C GLU A 127 -18.71 -4.43 -13.63
N ARG A 128 -18.07 -4.82 -14.73
CA ARG A 128 -18.64 -5.78 -15.68
C ARG A 128 -17.87 -7.07 -15.47
N GLN A 129 -18.59 -8.13 -15.13
CA GLN A 129 -18.11 -9.50 -14.89
C GLN A 129 -17.68 -9.83 -13.46
N ARG A 130 -18.58 -9.63 -12.48
CA ARG A 130 -18.62 -10.50 -11.28
C ARG A 130 -19.88 -11.35 -11.14
N SER A 131 -20.84 -11.29 -12.07
CA SER A 131 -22.12 -12.02 -11.94
C SER A 131 -22.32 -13.22 -12.87
N GLU A 132 -21.39 -13.60 -13.75
CA GLU A 132 -21.65 -14.67 -14.74
C GLU A 132 -21.09 -16.06 -14.39
N ALA A 133 -20.46 -16.26 -13.21
CA ALA A 133 -19.94 -17.58 -12.82
C ALA A 133 -20.68 -18.26 -11.64
N GLU A 134 -21.70 -17.62 -11.06
CA GLU A 134 -22.45 -18.19 -9.91
C GLU A 134 -23.87 -18.68 -10.27
N HIS A 135 -24.27 -18.64 -11.54
CA HIS A 135 -25.61 -19.09 -11.98
C HIS A 135 -25.66 -20.37 -12.82
N GLU A 136 -24.55 -21.11 -12.95
CA GLU A 136 -24.54 -22.47 -13.53
C GLU A 136 -24.23 -23.54 -12.48
N ARG A 137 -25.05 -23.59 -11.42
CA ARG A 137 -25.21 -24.80 -10.59
C ARG A 137 -26.68 -25.17 -10.46
#